data_AF-A0A1M5DHR3-F1
#
_entry.id   AF-A0A1M5DHR3-F1
#
_cell.length_a   1.000
_cell.length_b   1.000
_cell.length_c   1.000
_cell.angle_alpha   90.00
_cell.angle_beta   90.00
_cell.angle_gamma   90.00
#
_symmetry.space_group_name_H-M   'P 1'
#
loop_
_entity.id
_entity.type
_entity.pdbx_description
1 polymer ?
#
loop_
_entity_poly.entity_id
_entity_poly.type
_entity_poly.pdbx_seq_one_letter_code
_entity_poly.pdbx_strand_id
1 'polypeptide(L)'
;MNDKFFLRLVWIVTAVVLTVVIALKLVPPPTTKPSFIYLLPHIIGGINATCSVLLIISLIFIRKGNIKAHKITNIITFILSAIFLVFYILFHLYEKDTKFGDIDHNGVLSVAELAAVGSTRYIYFFILATHIILAVVVLPLILVSFYRGLNMQVALHKKIVRWSYPVWLYVAVTGVIVYLMISPYYNF
;
A
#
# COMPACT_ATOMS: atom_id res chain seq x y z
N MET A 1 27.53 5.98 3.27
CA MET A 1 26.61 6.49 4.30
C MET A 1 26.79 5.65 5.56
N ASN A 2 26.73 6.22 6.76
CA ASN A 2 26.84 5.45 8.00
C ASN A 2 25.57 4.62 8.23
N ASP A 3 25.68 3.30 8.40
CA ASP A 3 24.55 2.39 8.62
C ASP A 3 23.65 2.82 9.78
N LYS A 4 24.24 3.33 10.87
CA LYS A 4 23.48 3.82 12.03
C LYS A 4 22.63 5.05 11.67
N PHE A 5 23.18 5.94 10.85
CA PHE A 5 22.46 7.12 10.38
C PHE A 5 21.28 6.72 9.49
N PHE A 6 21.50 5.80 8.53
CA PHE A 6 20.43 5.34 7.65
C PHE A 6 19.30 4.66 8.42
N LEU A 7 19.63 3.77 9.37
CA LEU A 7 18.61 3.12 10.18
C LEU A 7 17.78 4.12 10.99
N ARG A 8 18.40 5.18 11.54
CA ARG A 8 17.65 6.28 12.18
C ARG A 8 16.71 6.97 11.20
N LEU A 9 17.19 7.26 9.99
CA LEU A 9 16.36 7.86 8.94
C LEU A 9 15.15 6.99 8.58
N VAL A 10 15.33 5.66 8.47
CA VAL A 10 14.21 4.73 8.21
C VAL A 10 13.13 4.85 9.28
N TRP A 11 13.52 4.87 10.56
CA TRP A 11 12.57 4.99 11.66
C TRP A 11 11.89 6.36 11.69
N ILE A 12 12.62 7.44 11.41
CA ILE A 12 12.05 8.79 11.30
C ILE A 12 11.02 8.84 10.16
N VAL A 13 11.39 8.39 8.95
CA VAL A 13 10.48 8.37 7.80
C VAL A 13 9.24 7.53 8.10
N THR A 14 9.42 6.35 8.71
CA THR A 14 8.31 5.48 9.11
C THR A 14 7.39 6.22 10.08
N ALA A 15 7.93 6.82 11.14
CA ALA A 15 7.14 7.56 12.12
C ALA A 15 6.38 8.75 11.51
N VAL A 16 7.04 9.50 10.61
CA VAL A 16 6.40 10.62 9.90
C VAL A 16 5.25 10.13 9.03
N VAL A 17 5.46 9.09 8.21
CA VAL A 17 4.41 8.54 7.35
C VAL A 17 3.22 8.07 8.18
N LEU A 18 3.45 7.34 9.28
CA LEU A 18 2.37 6.88 10.15
C LEU A 18 1.62 8.03 10.82
N THR A 19 2.36 9.06 11.27
CA THR A 19 1.75 10.26 11.87
C THR A 19 0.86 10.98 10.87
N VAL A 20 1.34 11.15 9.62
CA VAL A 20 0.54 11.76 8.54
C VAL A 20 -0.71 10.93 8.28
N VAL A 21 -0.60 9.61 8.10
CA VAL A 21 -1.76 8.74 7.83
C VAL A 21 -2.80 8.80 8.95
N ILE A 22 -2.37 8.82 10.23
CA ILE A 22 -3.27 8.98 11.37
C ILE A 22 -3.93 10.37 11.35
N ALA A 23 -3.15 11.43 11.10
CA ALA A 23 -3.67 12.79 11.04
C ALA A 23 -4.75 12.97 9.96
N LEU A 24 -4.61 12.33 8.78
CA LEU A 24 -5.62 12.38 7.72
C LEU A 24 -7.00 11.89 8.17
N LYS A 25 -7.06 10.94 9.12
CA LYS A 25 -8.33 10.46 9.67
C LYS A 25 -9.00 11.50 10.57
N LEU A 26 -8.20 12.30 11.28
CA LEU A 26 -8.65 13.28 12.28
C LEU A 26 -8.99 14.65 11.69
N VAL A 27 -8.29 15.06 10.63
CA VAL A 27 -8.46 16.38 10.02
C VAL A 27 -9.72 16.39 9.11
N PRO A 28 -10.59 17.41 9.18
CA PRO A 28 -11.70 17.54 8.24
C PRO A 28 -11.18 17.85 6.83
N PRO A 29 -11.81 17.28 5.78
CA PRO A 29 -11.35 17.51 4.42
C PRO A 29 -11.58 18.99 4.01
N PRO A 30 -10.76 19.55 3.12
CA PRO A 30 -10.99 20.87 2.55
C PRO A 30 -12.38 20.97 1.91
N THR A 31 -12.98 22.17 1.96
CA THR A 31 -14.32 22.42 1.40
C THR A 31 -14.35 22.33 -0.13
N THR A 32 -13.23 22.68 -0.79
CA THR A 32 -13.08 22.59 -2.24
C THR A 32 -12.34 21.32 -2.61
N LYS A 33 -13.00 20.43 -3.37
CA LYS A 33 -12.42 19.18 -3.86
C LYS A 33 -12.08 19.29 -5.35
N PRO A 34 -10.82 19.11 -5.75
CA PRO A 34 -10.48 18.98 -7.16
C PRO A 34 -11.13 17.72 -7.77
N SER A 35 -11.68 17.81 -8.98
CA SER A 35 -12.38 16.70 -9.63
C SER A 35 -11.51 15.47 -9.88
N PHE A 36 -10.19 15.65 -10.05
CA PHE A 36 -9.27 14.55 -10.31
C PHE A 36 -9.05 13.62 -9.09
N ILE A 37 -9.46 14.04 -7.88
CA ILE A 37 -9.29 13.23 -6.67
C ILE A 37 -9.97 11.87 -6.80
N TYR A 38 -11.11 11.81 -7.50
CA TYR A 38 -11.87 10.59 -7.74
C TYR A 38 -11.19 9.60 -8.68
N LEU A 39 -10.20 10.04 -9.47
CA LEU A 39 -9.36 9.15 -10.26
C LEU A 39 -8.31 8.43 -9.40
N LEU A 40 -7.93 9.00 -8.25
CA LEU A 40 -6.80 8.52 -7.46
C LEU A 40 -7.00 7.09 -6.93
N PRO A 41 -8.16 6.67 -6.39
CA PRO A 41 -8.35 5.28 -5.94
C PRO A 41 -8.12 4.26 -7.04
N HIS A 42 -8.52 4.57 -8.28
CA HIS A 42 -8.30 3.71 -9.44
C HIS A 42 -6.81 3.62 -9.81
N ILE A 43 -6.10 4.76 -9.81
CA ILE A 43 -4.66 4.79 -10.06
C ILE A 43 -3.90 4.03 -8.96
N ILE A 44 -4.26 4.26 -7.69
CA ILE A 44 -3.71 3.58 -6.52
C ILE A 44 -3.87 2.05 -6.65
N GLY A 45 -5.08 1.58 -7.01
CA GLY A 45 -5.34 0.16 -7.29
C GLY A 45 -4.48 -0.37 -8.44
N GLY A 46 -4.37 0.38 -9.54
CA GLY A 46 -3.53 0.02 -10.70
C GLY A 46 -2.03 -0.02 -10.40
N ILE A 47 -1.54 0.90 -9.56
CA ILE A 47 -0.15 0.89 -9.09
C ILE A 47 0.11 -0.36 -8.25
N ASN A 48 -0.79 -0.73 -7.34
CA ASN A 48 -0.66 -1.96 -6.55
C ASN A 48 -0.66 -3.22 -7.40
N ALA A 49 -1.51 -3.27 -8.43
CA ALA A 49 -1.53 -4.38 -9.40
C ALA A 49 -0.19 -4.48 -10.14
N THR A 50 0.31 -3.35 -10.63
CA THR A 50 1.61 -3.26 -11.29
C THR A 50 2.74 -3.70 -10.35
N CYS A 51 2.76 -3.21 -9.11
CA CYS A 51 3.76 -3.60 -8.11
C CYS A 51 3.71 -5.11 -7.81
N SER A 52 2.52 -5.69 -7.68
CA SER A 52 2.34 -7.13 -7.45
C SER A 52 3.01 -7.96 -8.55
N VAL A 53 2.77 -7.60 -9.81
CA VAL A 53 3.37 -8.26 -10.98
C VAL A 53 4.89 -8.06 -11.00
N LEU A 54 5.37 -6.83 -10.79
CA LEU A 54 6.81 -6.53 -10.78
C LEU A 54 7.55 -7.27 -9.66
N LEU A 55 6.94 -7.46 -8.49
CA LEU A 55 7.53 -8.24 -7.40
C LEU A 55 7.67 -9.72 -7.76
N ILE A 56 6.70 -10.29 -8.47
CA ILE A 56 6.80 -11.67 -8.97
C ILE A 56 7.91 -11.77 -10.02
N ILE A 57 7.93 -10.85 -10.98
CA ILE A 57 8.98 -10.78 -12.01
C ILE A 57 10.37 -10.62 -11.38
N SER A 58 10.50 -9.76 -10.38
CA SER A 58 11.72 -9.53 -9.62
C SER A 58 12.24 -10.80 -8.94
N LEU A 59 11.34 -11.62 -8.39
CA LEU A 59 11.68 -12.93 -7.82
C LEU A 59 12.16 -13.91 -8.91
N ILE A 60 11.53 -13.91 -10.08
CA ILE A 60 11.95 -14.74 -11.21
C ILE A 60 13.37 -14.35 -11.65
N PHE A 61 13.67 -13.06 -11.77
CA PHE A 61 15.00 -12.59 -12.16
C PHE A 61 16.09 -13.01 -11.17
N ILE A 62 15.87 -12.86 -9.87
CA ILE A 62 16.90 -13.26 -8.90
C ILE A 62 17.07 -14.78 -8.81
N ARG A 63 15.98 -15.56 -9.00
CA ARG A 63 16.07 -17.03 -9.09
C ARG A 63 16.87 -17.49 -10.31
N LYS A 64 16.83 -16.74 -11.40
CA LYS A 64 17.67 -16.96 -12.60
C LYS A 64 19.08 -16.36 -12.49
N GLY A 65 19.45 -15.80 -11.34
CA GLY A 65 20.75 -15.14 -11.13
C GLY A 65 20.91 -13.79 -11.84
N ASN A 66 19.87 -13.24 -12.46
CA ASN A 66 19.93 -11.94 -13.14
C ASN A 66 19.80 -10.78 -12.15
N ILE A 67 20.91 -10.45 -11.48
CA ILE A 67 20.98 -9.41 -10.45
C ILE A 67 20.63 -8.02 -11.02
N LYS A 68 21.08 -7.71 -12.24
CA LYS A 68 20.83 -6.41 -12.89
C LYS A 68 19.33 -6.20 -13.10
N ALA A 69 18.65 -7.18 -13.68
CA ALA A 69 17.21 -7.10 -13.91
C ALA A 69 16.43 -7.04 -12.58
N HIS A 70 16.78 -7.88 -11.60
CA HIS A 70 16.20 -7.82 -10.25
C HIS A 70 16.33 -6.42 -9.63
N LYS A 71 17.52 -5.80 -9.71
CA LYS A 71 17.75 -4.46 -9.16
C LYS A 71 16.89 -3.41 -9.86
N ILE A 72 16.85 -3.40 -11.19
CA ILE A 72 16.05 -2.44 -11.97
C ILE A 72 14.56 -2.60 -11.63
N THR A 73 14.04 -3.82 -11.62
CA THR A 73 12.63 -4.09 -11.32
C THR A 73 12.25 -3.64 -9.91
N ASN A 74 13.08 -3.90 -8.89
CA ASN A 74 12.80 -3.42 -7.54
C ASN A 74 12.87 -1.90 -7.43
N ILE A 75 13.77 -1.22 -8.15
CA ILE A 75 13.82 0.26 -8.17
C ILE A 75 12.52 0.83 -8.75
N ILE A 76 12.05 0.30 -9.88
CA ILE A 76 10.77 0.70 -10.48
C ILE A 76 9.62 0.48 -9.49
N THR A 77 9.56 -0.72 -8.88
CA THR A 77 8.52 -1.06 -7.89
C THR A 77 8.55 -0.13 -6.68
N PHE A 78 9.75 0.22 -6.19
CA PHE A 78 9.92 1.15 -5.08
C PHE A 78 9.44 2.56 -5.42
N ILE A 79 9.78 3.07 -6.61
CA ILE A 79 9.31 4.38 -7.09
C ILE A 79 7.79 4.39 -7.23
N LEU A 80 7.20 3.35 -7.83
CA LEU A 80 5.74 3.21 -7.92
C LEU A 80 5.09 3.18 -6.52
N SER A 81 5.67 2.48 -5.55
CA SER A 81 5.17 2.44 -4.18
C SER A 81 5.25 3.82 -3.49
N ALA A 82 6.26 4.64 -3.80
CA ALA A 82 6.34 6.01 -3.31
C ALA A 82 5.26 6.91 -3.94
N ILE A 83 5.03 6.78 -5.26
CA ILE A 83 3.95 7.49 -5.96
C ILE A 83 2.57 7.08 -5.39
N PHE A 84 2.37 5.79 -5.15
CA PHE A 84 1.19 5.27 -4.47
C PHE A 84 0.95 5.98 -3.14
N LEU A 85 1.98 6.15 -2.30
CA LEU A 85 1.82 6.79 -1.00
C LEU A 85 1.42 8.26 -1.13
N VAL A 86 2.01 8.98 -2.09
CA VAL A 86 1.64 10.37 -2.38
C VAL A 86 0.17 10.46 -2.81
N PHE A 87 -0.27 9.61 -3.74
CA PHE A 87 -1.67 9.60 -4.18
C PHE A 87 -2.62 9.17 -3.07
N TYR A 88 -2.22 8.21 -2.23
CA TYR A 88 -2.99 7.77 -1.06
C TYR A 88 -3.23 8.94 -0.09
N ILE A 89 -2.16 9.66 0.27
CA ILE A 89 -2.23 10.82 1.16
C ILE A 89 -3.11 11.90 0.52
N LEU A 90 -2.91 12.18 -0.76
CA LEU A 90 -3.68 13.19 -1.48
C LEU A 90 -5.17 12.85 -1.53
N PHE A 91 -5.54 11.60 -1.84
CA PHE A 91 -6.93 11.17 -1.84
C PHE A 91 -7.57 11.33 -0.46
N HIS A 92 -6.95 10.78 0.60
CA HIS A 92 -7.49 10.81 1.96
C HIS A 92 -7.42 12.18 2.64
N LEU A 93 -6.72 13.15 2.04
CA LEU A 93 -6.80 14.55 2.45
C LEU A 93 -8.14 15.18 2.06
N TYR A 94 -8.68 14.81 0.89
CA TYR A 94 -9.91 15.39 0.35
C TYR A 94 -11.14 14.50 0.56
N GLU A 95 -10.99 13.19 0.65
CA GLU A 95 -12.10 12.24 0.75
C GLU A 95 -12.05 11.41 2.04
N LYS A 96 -13.22 11.16 2.61
CA LYS A 96 -13.36 10.27 3.78
C LYS A 96 -13.59 8.84 3.32
N ASP A 97 -13.43 7.91 4.26
CA ASP A 97 -13.49 6.48 3.96
C ASP A 97 -14.87 6.06 3.44
N THR A 98 -14.88 5.38 2.29
CA THR A 98 -16.08 4.77 1.71
C THR A 98 -16.65 3.69 2.63
N LYS A 99 -17.98 3.64 2.76
CA LYS A 99 -18.67 2.60 3.54
C LYS A 99 -18.86 1.36 2.67
N PHE A 100 -18.08 0.31 2.95
CA PHE A 100 -18.27 -0.98 2.30
C PHE A 100 -19.72 -1.47 2.50
N GLY A 101 -20.43 -1.83 1.43
CA GLY A 101 -21.81 -2.30 1.50
C GLY A 101 -22.90 -1.22 1.45
N ASP A 102 -22.54 0.06 1.33
CA ASP A 102 -23.48 1.17 1.13
C ASP A 102 -23.89 1.20 -0.35
N ILE A 103 -24.96 0.48 -0.68
CA ILE A 103 -25.40 0.15 -2.04
C ILE A 103 -26.15 1.34 -2.65
N ASP A 104 -26.94 2.06 -1.84
CA ASP A 104 -27.69 3.23 -2.30
C ASP A 104 -26.89 4.55 -2.20
N HIS A 105 -25.68 4.48 -1.64
CA HIS A 105 -24.72 5.56 -1.53
C HIS A 105 -25.19 6.75 -0.69
N ASN A 106 -26.17 6.55 0.18
CA ASN A 106 -26.73 7.61 1.02
C ASN A 106 -25.83 7.91 2.25
N GLY A 107 -24.75 7.13 2.45
CA GLY A 107 -23.83 7.29 3.57
C GLY A 107 -24.31 6.61 4.85
N VAL A 108 -25.33 5.76 4.81
CA VAL A 108 -25.93 5.06 5.96
C VAL A 108 -26.12 3.59 5.61
N LEU A 109 -25.54 2.70 6.40
CA LEU A 109 -25.72 1.26 6.21
C LEU A 109 -27.04 0.80 6.83
N SER A 110 -28.04 0.55 5.99
CA SER A 110 -29.32 0.00 6.38
C SER A 110 -29.23 -1.49 6.75
N VAL A 111 -30.25 -1.99 7.46
CA VAL A 111 -30.36 -3.43 7.79
C VAL A 111 -30.44 -4.28 6.52
N ALA A 112 -31.12 -3.80 5.48
CA ALA A 112 -31.25 -4.48 4.20
C ALA A 112 -29.90 -4.60 3.48
N GLU A 113 -29.11 -3.52 3.46
CA GLU A 113 -27.76 -3.52 2.87
C GLU A 113 -26.80 -4.43 3.64
N LEU A 114 -26.82 -4.37 4.97
CA LEU A 114 -26.02 -5.27 5.80
C LEU A 114 -26.35 -6.74 5.53
N ALA A 115 -27.63 -7.07 5.35
CA ALA A 115 -28.06 -8.40 4.95
C ALA A 115 -27.58 -8.78 3.54
N ALA A 116 -27.59 -7.83 2.59
CA ALA A 116 -27.15 -8.05 1.21
C ALA A 116 -25.65 -8.33 1.08
N VAL A 117 -24.78 -7.59 1.80
CA VAL A 117 -23.33 -7.89 1.80
C VAL A 117 -22.98 -9.13 2.62
N GLY A 118 -23.76 -9.44 3.67
CA GLY A 118 -23.64 -10.67 4.45
C GLY A 118 -22.20 -10.99 4.89
N SER A 119 -21.76 -12.22 4.63
CA SER A 119 -20.43 -12.70 5.05
C SER A 119 -19.25 -12.01 4.35
N THR A 120 -19.48 -11.44 3.16
CA THR A 120 -18.45 -10.75 2.37
C THR A 120 -17.88 -9.55 3.12
N ARG A 121 -18.68 -8.92 3.99
CA ARG A 121 -18.25 -7.81 4.86
C ARG A 121 -17.14 -8.25 5.82
N TYR A 122 -17.26 -9.43 6.44
CA TYR A 122 -16.23 -9.94 7.35
C TYR A 122 -14.92 -10.26 6.60
N ILE A 123 -15.03 -10.84 5.40
CA ILE A 123 -13.87 -11.12 4.55
C ILE A 123 -13.16 -9.81 4.18
N TYR A 124 -13.92 -8.79 3.77
CA TYR A 124 -13.39 -7.46 3.44
C TYR A 124 -12.61 -6.87 4.62
N PHE A 125 -13.22 -6.78 5.80
CA PHE A 125 -12.56 -6.17 6.96
C PHE A 125 -11.39 -7.00 7.48
N PHE A 126 -11.44 -8.33 7.37
CA PHE A 126 -10.29 -9.17 7.70
C PHE A 126 -9.10 -8.85 6.80
N ILE A 127 -9.30 -8.86 5.47
CA ILE A 127 -8.24 -8.54 4.50
C ILE A 127 -7.76 -7.10 4.66
N LEU A 128 -8.67 -6.15 4.87
CA LEU A 128 -8.33 -4.74 5.06
C LEU A 128 -7.49 -4.55 6.33
N ALA A 129 -7.89 -5.16 7.45
CA ALA A 129 -7.16 -5.06 8.70
C ALA A 129 -5.75 -5.64 8.59
N THR A 130 -5.62 -6.85 8.03
CA THR A 130 -4.30 -7.47 7.82
C THR A 130 -3.45 -6.68 6.83
N HIS A 131 -4.05 -6.15 5.76
CA HIS A 131 -3.37 -5.28 4.80
C HIS A 131 -2.80 -4.04 5.48
N ILE A 132 -3.59 -3.31 6.27
CA ILE A 132 -3.15 -2.09 6.96
C ILE A 132 -2.02 -2.41 7.95
N ILE A 133 -2.19 -3.43 8.80
CA ILE A 133 -1.17 -3.82 9.79
C ILE A 133 0.13 -4.19 9.09
N LEU A 134 0.07 -4.99 8.02
CA LEU A 134 1.26 -5.39 7.29
C LEU A 134 1.86 -4.24 6.47
N ALA A 135 1.07 -3.28 5.99
CA ALA A 135 1.57 -2.08 5.31
C ALA A 135 2.40 -1.19 6.26
N VAL A 136 2.03 -1.11 7.53
CA VAL A 136 2.84 -0.44 8.56
C VAL A 136 4.19 -1.14 8.74
N VAL A 137 4.17 -2.48 8.86
CA VAL A 137 5.38 -3.29 9.08
C VAL A 137 6.28 -3.30 7.84
N VAL A 138 5.70 -3.28 6.64
CA VAL A 138 6.46 -3.45 5.40
C VAL A 138 7.33 -2.24 5.05
N LEU A 139 6.89 -1.03 5.41
CA LEU A 139 7.60 0.21 5.09
C LEU A 139 9.07 0.20 5.60
N PRO A 140 9.35 -0.01 6.89
CA PRO A 140 10.74 -0.07 7.37
C PRO A 140 11.49 -1.28 6.80
N LEU A 141 10.81 -2.42 6.57
CA LEU A 141 11.43 -3.61 5.98
C LEU A 141 11.92 -3.37 4.55
N ILE A 142 11.11 -2.71 3.71
CA ILE A 142 11.46 -2.36 2.33
C ILE A 142 12.62 -1.38 2.34
N LEU A 143 12.56 -0.30 3.14
CA LEU A 143 13.62 0.70 3.17
C LEU A 143 14.98 0.10 3.56
N VAL A 144 15.02 -0.77 4.57
CA VAL A 144 16.26 -1.45 4.99
C VAL A 144 16.73 -2.46 3.94
N SER A 145 15.83 -3.27 3.37
CA SER A 145 16.18 -4.26 2.35
C SER A 145 16.69 -3.60 1.06
N PHE A 146 16.10 -2.47 0.67
CA PHE A 146 16.49 -1.67 -0.48
C PHE A 146 17.86 -1.04 -0.29
N TYR A 147 18.13 -0.43 0.86
CA TYR A 147 19.46 0.10 1.19
C TYR A 147 20.55 -0.97 1.15
N ARG A 148 20.29 -2.14 1.76
CA ARG A 148 21.25 -3.26 1.73
C ARG A 148 21.48 -3.77 0.31
N GLY A 149 20.43 -3.79 -0.52
CA GLY A 149 20.50 -4.17 -1.93
C GLY A 149 21.31 -3.17 -2.78
N LEU A 150 21.07 -1.87 -2.59
CA LEU A 150 21.79 -0.81 -3.33
C LEU A 150 23.29 -0.80 -3.02
N ASN A 151 23.66 -1.07 -1.76
CA ASN A 151 25.06 -1.14 -1.31
C ASN A 151 25.70 -2.51 -1.51
N MET A 152 25.06 -3.44 -2.23
CA MET A 152 25.58 -4.79 -2.48
C MET A 152 25.93 -5.58 -1.21
N GLN A 153 25.28 -5.30 -0.08
CA GLN A 153 25.41 -6.06 1.16
C GLN A 153 24.58 -7.36 1.08
N VAL A 154 24.94 -8.27 0.17
CA VAL A 154 24.10 -9.41 -0.27
C VAL A 154 23.69 -10.32 0.90
N ALA A 155 24.61 -10.70 1.78
CA ALA A 155 24.29 -11.57 2.92
C ALA A 155 23.24 -10.94 3.85
N LEU A 156 23.39 -9.65 4.11
CA LEU A 156 22.50 -8.85 4.93
C LEU A 156 21.14 -8.60 4.26
N HIS A 157 21.13 -8.37 2.94
CA HIS A 157 19.93 -8.24 2.14
C HIS A 157 19.12 -9.55 2.14
N LYS A 158 19.75 -10.71 1.91
CA LYS A 158 19.08 -12.02 1.96
C LYS A 158 18.39 -12.28 3.31
N LYS A 159 19.02 -11.90 4.42
CA LYS A 159 18.48 -12.10 5.77
C LYS A 159 17.17 -11.34 6.03
N ILE A 160 17.03 -10.14 5.46
CA ILE A 160 15.81 -9.33 5.62
C ILE A 160 14.78 -9.63 4.55
N VAL A 161 15.19 -9.91 3.31
CA VAL A 161 14.29 -10.14 2.18
C VAL A 161 13.41 -11.37 2.35
N ARG A 162 13.86 -12.38 3.11
CA ARG A 162 13.01 -13.53 3.48
C ARG A 162 11.72 -13.12 4.21
N TRP A 163 11.71 -11.94 4.85
CA TRP A 163 10.53 -11.37 5.51
C TRP A 163 9.95 -10.21 4.69
N SER A 164 10.78 -9.29 4.19
CA SER A 164 10.27 -8.11 3.50
C SER A 164 9.56 -8.46 2.19
N TYR A 165 10.04 -9.46 1.45
CA TYR A 165 9.43 -9.87 0.18
C TYR A 165 8.02 -10.43 0.32
N PRO A 166 7.75 -11.47 1.13
CA PRO A 166 6.39 -12.02 1.25
C PRO A 166 5.41 -10.99 1.80
N VAL A 167 5.84 -10.16 2.76
CA VAL A 167 4.98 -9.09 3.30
C VAL A 167 4.69 -8.03 2.22
N TRP A 168 5.68 -7.62 1.43
CA TRP A 168 5.47 -6.64 0.36
C TRP A 168 4.57 -7.17 -0.75
N LEU A 169 4.77 -8.42 -1.16
CA LEU A 169 3.89 -9.06 -2.13
C LEU A 169 2.46 -9.19 -1.59
N TYR A 170 2.31 -9.59 -0.32
CA TYR A 170 1.00 -9.68 0.33
C TYR A 170 0.28 -8.33 0.31
N VAL A 171 0.93 -7.25 0.76
CA VAL A 171 0.34 -5.90 0.81
C VAL A 171 0.00 -5.43 -0.60
N ALA A 172 0.88 -5.61 -1.59
CA ALA A 172 0.60 -5.22 -2.97
C ALA A 172 -0.65 -5.95 -3.53
N VAL A 173 -0.73 -7.27 -3.35
CA VAL A 173 -1.85 -8.09 -3.86
C VAL A 173 -3.14 -7.78 -3.13
N THR A 174 -3.10 -7.74 -1.79
CA THR A 174 -4.30 -7.42 -0.99
C THR A 174 -4.78 -6.00 -1.21
N GLY A 175 -3.90 -5.05 -1.56
CA GLY A 175 -4.29 -3.72 -1.96
C GLY A 175 -5.15 -3.70 -3.23
N VAL A 176 -4.87 -4.59 -4.19
CA VAL A 176 -5.73 -4.80 -5.38
C VAL A 176 -7.06 -5.40 -4.98
N ILE A 177 -7.05 -6.43 -4.13
CA ILE A 177 -8.27 -7.12 -3.68
C ILE A 177 -9.18 -6.14 -2.94
N VAL A 178 -8.66 -5.41 -1.97
CA VAL A 178 -9.40 -4.39 -1.21
C VAL A 178 -9.99 -3.35 -2.16
N TYR A 179 -9.21 -2.88 -3.13
CA TYR A 179 -9.68 -1.93 -4.15
C TYR A 179 -10.86 -2.50 -4.96
N LEU A 180 -10.73 -3.72 -5.51
CA LEU A 180 -11.79 -4.36 -6.29
C LEU A 180 -13.07 -4.60 -5.47
N MET A 181 -12.91 -4.90 -4.18
CA MET A 181 -14.02 -5.11 -3.27
C MET A 181 -14.74 -3.81 -2.92
N ILE A 182 -14.00 -2.71 -2.69
CA ILE A 182 -14.61 -1.43 -2.27
C ILE A 182 -15.09 -0.58 -3.46
N SER A 183 -14.52 -0.75 -4.66
CA SER A 183 -14.80 0.12 -5.81
C SER A 183 -16.28 0.19 -6.23
N PRO A 184 -17.10 -0.87 -6.11
CA PRO A 184 -18.54 -0.76 -6.42
C PRO A 184 -19.30 0.19 -5.49
N TYR A 185 -18.72 0.56 -4.35
CA TYR A 185 -19.32 1.44 -3.35
C TYR A 185 -18.85 2.90 -3.45
N TYR A 186 -18.02 3.24 -4.45
CA TYR A 186 -17.67 4.63 -4.72
C TYR A 186 -18.88 5.40 -5.25
N ASN A 187 -19.14 6.58 -4.69
CA ASN A 187 -20.35 7.37 -4.91
C ASN A 187 -20.08 8.76 -5.51
N PHE A 188 -18.98 8.88 -6.23
CA PHE A 188 -18.48 10.11 -6.82
C PHE A 188 -18.25 9.98 -8.33
#